data_AF-S4NFQ6-F1
#
_entry.id   AF-S4NFQ6-F1
#
_cell.length_a   1.000
_cell.length_b   1.000
_cell.length_c   1.000
_cell.angle_alpha   90.00
_cell.angle_beta   90.00
_cell.angle_gamma   90.00
#
_symmetry.space_group_name_H-M   'P 1'
#
loop_
_entity.id
_entity.type
_entity.pdbx_description
1 polymer ?
#
loop_
_entity_poly.entity_id
_entity_poly.type
_entity_poly.pdbx_seq_one_letter_code
_entity_poly.pdbx_strand_id
1 'polypeptide(L)' 'MDIVFAIVWILLAAAVFTIVAGAFYLIYKNARGEPAPFKWRHLFVALAVLSVLFTLFGGLISIITNLQYGTP' A
#
# COMPACT_ATOMS: atom_id res chain seq x y z
N MET A 1 1.96 21.57 -6.66
CA MET A 1 2.04 20.36 -5.83
C MET A 1 3.47 19.86 -5.90
N ASP A 2 4.10 19.67 -4.74
CA ASP A 2 5.53 19.41 -4.61
C ASP A 2 5.93 18.08 -5.27
N ILE A 3 7.04 18.05 -6.03
CA ILE A 3 7.51 16.87 -6.76
C ILE A 3 7.76 15.68 -5.83
N VAL A 4 8.12 15.98 -4.58
CA VAL A 4 8.31 14.99 -3.51
C VAL A 4 6.99 14.26 -3.20
N PHE A 5 5.88 14.99 -3.08
CA PHE A 5 4.57 14.40 -2.85
C PHE A 5 4.12 13.53 -4.02
N ALA A 6 4.38 13.94 -5.25
CA ALA A 6 4.06 13.16 -6.44
C ALA A 6 4.81 11.81 -6.45
N ILE A 7 6.11 11.82 -6.12
CA ILE A 7 6.92 10.60 -6.03
C ILE A 7 6.38 9.65 -4.95
N VAL A 8 6.01 10.16 -3.78
CA VAL A 8 5.43 9.35 -2.69
C VAL A 8 4.14 8.66 -3.16
N TRP A 9 3.25 9.38 -3.85
CA TRP A 9 2.01 8.82 -4.38
C TRP A 9 2.25 7.75 -5.45
N ILE A 10 3.22 7.95 -6.35
CA ILE A 10 3.58 6.96 -7.37
C ILE A 10 4.10 5.67 -6.72
N LEU A 11 4.98 5.78 -5.72
CA LEU A 11 5.50 4.63 -4.98
C LEU A 11 4.38 3.89 -4.24
N LEU A 12 3.45 4.63 -3.63
CA LEU A 12 2.28 4.04 -2.98
C LEU A 12 1.40 3.27 -3.97
N ALA A 13 1.10 3.87 -5.13
CA ALA A 13 0.28 3.25 -6.16
C ALA A 13 0.94 1.98 -6.70
N ALA A 14 2.25 1.99 -6.93
CA ALA A 14 3.01 0.81 -7.34
C ALA A 14 2.98 -0.31 -6.28
N ALA A 15 3.05 0.06 -4.99
CA ALA A 15 2.94 -0.91 -3.89
C ALA A 15 1.55 -1.55 -3.82
N VAL A 16 0.47 -0.78 -4.02
CA VAL A 16 -0.88 -1.34 -4.11
C VAL A 16 -0.98 -2.31 -5.29
N PHE A 17 -0.48 -1.91 -6.46
CA PHE A 17 -0.59 -2.71 -7.68
C PHE A 17 0.16 -4.05 -7.57
N THR A 18 1.34 -4.06 -6.95
CA THR A 18 2.12 -5.28 -6.72
C THR A 18 1.43 -6.24 -5.76
N ILE A 19 0.77 -5.75 -4.71
CA ILE A 19 -0.03 -6.59 -3.81
C ILE A 19 -1.25 -7.18 -4.54
N VAL A 20 -1.98 -6.37 -5.31
CA VAL A 20 -3.14 -6.84 -6.08
C VAL A 20 -2.72 -7.91 -7.09
N ALA A 21 -1.66 -7.67 -7.86
CA ALA A 21 -1.12 -8.65 -8.81
C ALA A 21 -0.67 -9.94 -8.12
N GLY A 22 0.00 -9.83 -6.96
CA GLY A 22 0.37 -10.98 -6.13
C GLY A 22 -0.84 -11.77 -5.64
N ALA A 23 -1.92 -11.08 -5.25
CA ALA A 23 -3.17 -11.71 -4.82
C ALA A 23 -3.80 -12.53 -5.96
N PHE A 24 -3.94 -11.93 -7.15
CA PHE A 24 -4.46 -12.61 -8.33
C PHE A 24 -3.61 -13.82 -8.74
N TYR A 25 -2.28 -13.70 -8.65
CA TYR A 25 -1.37 -14.81 -8.92
C TYR A 25 -1.58 -15.99 -7.96
N LEU A 26 -1.77 -15.71 -6.67
CA LEU A 26 -2.07 -16.75 -5.67
C LEU A 26 -3.44 -17.39 -5.89
N ILE A 27 -4.47 -16.59 -6.22
CA ILE A 27 -5.80 -17.09 -6.57
C ILE A 27 -5.71 -18.02 -7.78
N TYR A 28 -5.01 -17.58 -8.83
CA TYR A 28 -4.85 -18.32 -10.08
C TYR A 28 -4.16 -19.67 -9.87
N LYS A 29 -3.07 -19.70 -9.09
CA LYS A 29 -2.40 -20.97 -8.77
C LYS A 29 -3.26 -21.89 -7.91
N ASN A 30 -3.97 -21.33 -6.94
CA ASN A 30 -4.89 -22.09 -6.09
C ASN A 30 -6.04 -22.71 -6.90
N ALA A 31 -6.57 -21.98 -7.88
CA ALA A 31 -7.62 -22.49 -8.78
C ALA A 31 -7.13 -23.63 -9.70
N ARG A 32 -5.84 -23.68 -10.00
CA ARG A 32 -5.21 -24.77 -10.77
C ARG A 32 -4.74 -25.95 -9.91
N GLY A 33 -4.90 -25.88 -8.59
CA GLY A 33 -4.37 -26.88 -7.67
C GLY A 33 -2.84 -26.95 -7.64
N GLU A 34 -2.16 -25.93 -8.18
CA GLU A 34 -0.69 -25.86 -8.18
C GLU A 34 -0.19 -25.37 -6.82
N PRO A 35 0.93 -25.91 -6.31
CA PRO A 35 1.55 -25.38 -5.10
C PRO A 35 2.01 -23.94 -5.34
N ALA A 36 1.41 -23.00 -4.64
CA ALA A 36 1.84 -21.61 -4.64
C ALA A 36 3.19 -21.47 -3.92
N PRO A 37 4.20 -20.82 -4.54
CA PRO A 37 5.52 -20.65 -3.93
C PRO A 37 5.47 -19.75 -2.68
N PHE A 38 4.48 -18.87 -2.59
CA PHE A 38 4.25 -18.00 -1.44
C PHE A 38 2.90 -18.35 -0.80
N LYS A 39 2.89 -18.54 0.53
CA LYS A 39 1.65 -18.72 1.29
C LYS A 39 0.88 -17.39 1.37
N TRP A 40 -0.44 -17.46 1.35
CA TRP A 40 -1.38 -16.34 1.60
C TRP A 40 -0.97 -15.44 2.78
N ARG A 41 -0.34 -16.02 3.80
CA ARG A 41 0.24 -15.28 4.94
C ARG A 41 1.14 -14.11 4.52
N HIS A 42 1.98 -14.26 3.50
CA HIS A 42 2.90 -13.19 3.06
C HIS A 42 2.15 -12.05 2.40
N LEU A 43 1.11 -12.35 1.63
CA LEU A 43 0.23 -11.36 1.04
C LEU A 43 -0.50 -10.55 2.13
N PHE A 44 -1.05 -11.23 3.14
CA PHE A 44 -1.70 -10.57 4.27
C PHE A 44 -0.74 -9.70 5.08
N VAL A 45 0.49 -10.16 5.30
CA VAL A 45 1.52 -9.36 5.97
C VAL A 45 1.88 -8.13 5.14
N ALA A 46 2.08 -8.27 3.83
CA ALA A 46 2.35 -7.14 2.94
C ALA A 46 1.19 -6.13 2.93
N LEU A 47 -0.05 -6.61 2.92
CA LEU A 47 -1.25 -5.77 2.98
C LEU A 47 -1.36 -5.03 4.33
N ALA A 48 -1.08 -5.71 5.44
CA ALA A 48 -1.09 -5.12 6.77
C ALA A 48 -0.04 -4.02 6.91
N VAL A 49 1.19 -4.27 6.44
CA VAL A 49 2.27 -3.27 6.43
C VAL A 49 1.88 -2.07 5.58
N LEU A 50 1.34 -2.29 4.38
CA LEU A 50 0.89 -1.20 3.51
C LEU A 50 -0.23 -0.38 4.16
N SER A 51 -1.19 -1.03 4.82
CA SER A 51 -2.29 -0.36 5.53
C SER A 51 -1.79 0.52 6.68
N VAL A 52 -0.82 0.03 7.46
CA VAL A 52 -0.19 0.80 8.52
C VAL A 52 0.55 2.01 7.94
N LEU A 53 1.33 1.83 6.89
CA LEU A 53 2.03 2.93 6.22
C LEU A 53 1.05 3.97 5.67
N PHE A 54 -0.05 3.53 5.04
CA PHE A 54 -1.07 4.43 4.51
C PHE A 54 -1.75 5.24 5.60
N THR A 55 -2.09 4.60 6.73
CA THR A 55 -2.74 5.24 7.87
C THR A 55 -1.81 6.26 8.53
N LEU A 56 -0.53 5.92 8.71
CA LEU A 56 0.46 6.81 9.29
C LEU A 56 0.78 7.99 8.37
N PHE A 57 1.03 7.75 7.08
CA PHE A 57 1.29 8.83 6.12
C PHE A 57 0.07 9.73 5.92
N GLY A 58 -1.11 9.15 5.70
CA GLY A 58 -2.35 9.92 5.54
C GLY A 58 -2.70 10.73 6.79
N GLY A 59 -2.58 10.13 7.96
CA GLY A 59 -2.78 10.81 9.25
C GLY A 59 -1.78 11.95 9.47
N LEU A 60 -0.49 11.70 9.22
CA LEU A 60 0.58 12.69 9.35
C LEU A 60 0.37 13.87 8.38
N ILE A 61 0.06 13.60 7.11
CA ILE A 61 -0.23 14.64 6.12
C ILE A 61 -1.41 15.49 6.60
N SER A 62 -2.51 14.85 7.03
CA SER A 62 -3.70 15.54 7.54
C SER A 62 -3.35 16.48 8.71
N ILE A 63 -2.59 15.99 9.69
CA ILE A 63 -2.14 16.78 10.85
C ILE A 63 -1.30 17.98 10.39
N ILE A 64 -0.31 17.77 9.52
CA ILE A 64 0.56 18.85 9.00
C ILE A 64 -0.26 19.89 8.25
N THR A 65 -1.17 19.47 7.35
CA THR A 65 -2.01 20.42 6.61
C THR A 65 -2.91 21.22 7.54
N ASN A 66 -3.54 20.59 8.54
CA ASN A 66 -4.40 21.30 9.49
C ASN A 66 -3.60 22.27 10.39
N LEU A 67 -2.38 21.92 10.79
CA LEU A 67 -1.48 22.82 11.51
C LEU A 67 -1.07 24.03 10.66
N GLN A 68 -0.80 23.83 9.37
CA GLN A 68 -0.47 24.91 8.44
C GLN A 68 -1.65 25.85 8.17
N TYR A 69 -2.89 25.34 8.14
CA TYR A 69 -4.09 26.16 8.00
C TYR A 69 -4.52 26.85 9.30
N GLY A 70 -4.04 26.39 10.47
CA GLY A 70 -4.40 26.92 11.79
C GLY A 70 -3.52 28.06 12.31
N THR A 71 -2.40 28.36 11.64
CA THR A 71 -1.57 29.53 11.94
C THR A 71 -1.92 30.67 10.97
N PRO A 72 -2.44 31.82 11.45
CA PRO A 72 -2.61 33.00 10.62
C PRO A 72 -1.28 33.56 10.12
#